data_AF-A0A7K3R125-F1
#
_entry.id   AF-A0A7K3R125-F1
#
_cell.length_a   1.000
_cell.length_b   1.000
_cell.length_c   1.000
_cell.angle_alpha   90.00
_cell.angle_beta   90.00
_cell.angle_gamma   90.00
#
_symmetry.space_group_name_H-M   'P 1'
#
loop_
_entity.id
_entity.type
_entity.pdbx_description
1 polymer ?
#
loop_
_entity_poly.entity_id
_entity_poly.type
_entity_poly.pdbx_seq_one_letter_code
_entity_poly.pdbx_strand_id
1 'polypeptide(L)'
;MAVQTVATPTVDLGPAAALSCRECGHRVPLGPVFACEECFGPLEIAYDFSAYDTEKLRARIESGPANIWRYAPLLPVPTDVADKPNLNPGWTPLVKADRLAAELGVTGGLFVKDDSGNPTHSFKDRVVAQALEAARAFGFTTLSCSSTGNLAGAVGAAAARAGLRSCVFIPHDLEQGKVVMAAVYGGELVGIEGNYDDVNRFCSELIGDPAGEGWGFVNVNLRPYYAEGSKTLAYEICEQLGWRLPDQLVVPIASGSQLTKIDKGLKELIALGLVEDRPYKIFGAQAEGCSPVSAAYKAGHDVVRPQKPDTIAKSLAIGNPADGPYVLDIARRTGGAVEDVTDPQIVDAIKLLARTEGIFAETAGGVTVGVTRKLIESGALDPSLTTVVLNTGDGLKTLDAVAGTGLTATIRPNLDSFREAGLA
;
A
#
# COMPACT_ATOMS: atom_id res chain seq x y z
N MET A 1 29.83 24.02 34.61
CA MET A 1 28.39 24.09 34.32
C MET A 1 27.96 22.72 33.84
N ALA A 2 27.20 21.99 34.66
CA ALA A 2 26.69 20.67 34.28
C ALA A 2 25.67 20.87 33.16
N VAL A 3 25.94 20.24 32.01
CA VAL A 3 24.96 20.12 30.92
C VAL A 3 23.83 19.28 31.49
N GLN A 4 22.71 19.93 31.83
CA GLN A 4 21.47 19.23 32.11
C GLN A 4 21.08 18.49 30.83
N THR A 5 21.30 17.18 30.81
CA THR A 5 20.63 16.28 29.87
C THR A 5 19.15 16.36 30.17
N VAL A 6 18.44 17.25 29.46
CA VAL A 6 16.98 17.25 29.42
C VAL A 6 16.57 15.87 28.95
N ALA A 7 15.92 15.10 29.82
CA ALA A 7 15.34 13.82 29.44
C ALA A 7 14.39 14.08 28.27
N THR A 8 14.73 13.58 27.08
CA THR A 8 13.85 13.61 25.92
C THR A 8 12.53 12.98 26.34
N PRO A 9 11.37 13.64 26.14
CA PRO A 9 10.10 13.02 26.45
C PRO A 9 10.03 11.66 25.75
N THR A 10 9.77 10.60 26.51
CA THR A 10 9.63 9.26 25.96
C THR A 10 8.46 9.27 25.00
N VAL A 11 8.76 9.21 23.71
CA VAL A 11 7.76 9.15 22.64
C VAL A 11 7.01 7.83 22.77
N ASP A 12 5.70 7.88 23.05
CA ASP A 12 4.86 6.68 23.13
C ASP A 12 4.46 6.20 21.73
N LEU A 13 5.14 5.16 21.27
CA LEU A 13 4.84 4.42 20.04
C LEU A 13 4.60 2.93 20.36
N GLY A 14 4.07 2.66 21.55
CA GLY A 14 3.70 1.33 22.01
C GLY A 14 4.84 0.30 21.91
N PRO A 15 4.65 -0.82 21.19
CA PRO A 15 5.59 -1.95 21.14
C PRO A 15 6.88 -1.68 20.32
N ALA A 16 7.00 -0.53 19.67
CA ALA A 16 8.20 -0.20 18.90
C ALA A 16 9.42 -0.05 19.83
N ALA A 17 10.51 -0.75 19.53
CA ALA A 17 11.70 -0.76 20.37
C ALA A 17 12.80 0.19 19.84
N ALA A 18 13.01 0.22 18.52
CA ALA A 18 14.04 1.02 17.87
C ALA A 18 13.77 1.18 16.36
N LEU A 19 14.53 2.06 15.71
CA LEU A 19 14.73 2.01 14.27
C LEU A 19 15.97 1.14 13.99
N SER A 20 15.88 0.22 13.04
CA SER A 20 16.96 -0.67 12.61
C SER A 20 17.23 -0.50 11.13
N CYS A 21 18.49 -0.35 10.75
CA CYS A 21 18.89 -0.34 9.34
C CYS A 21 18.70 -1.72 8.73
N ARG A 22 18.10 -1.78 7.54
CA ARG A 22 17.88 -3.02 6.78
C ARG A 22 19.15 -3.58 6.15
N GLU A 23 20.19 -2.76 5.99
CA GLU A 23 21.48 -3.14 5.40
C GLU A 23 22.50 -3.58 6.44
N CYS A 24 22.84 -2.69 7.39
CA CYS A 24 23.92 -2.95 8.34
C CYS A 24 23.45 -3.40 9.73
N GLY A 25 22.13 -3.41 9.99
CA GLY A 25 21.56 -3.77 11.29
C GLY A 25 21.78 -2.75 12.42
N HIS A 26 22.41 -1.61 12.14
CA HIS A 26 22.61 -0.55 13.13
C HIS A 26 21.26 -0.06 13.67
N ARG A 27 21.17 0.08 15.00
CA ARG A 27 19.94 0.48 15.70
C ARG A 27 20.08 1.87 16.30
N VAL A 28 19.07 2.70 16.09
CA VAL A 28 18.97 4.05 16.64
C VAL A 28 17.63 4.22 17.39
N PRO A 29 17.54 5.17 18.34
CA PRO A 29 16.28 5.49 19.00
C PRO A 29 15.16 5.82 18.02
N LEU A 30 13.91 5.64 18.43
CA LEU A 30 12.76 6.07 17.65
C LEU A 30 12.80 7.58 17.45
N GLY A 31 12.69 8.00 16.20
CA GLY A 31 12.68 9.40 15.81
C GLY A 31 12.18 9.58 14.37
N PRO A 32 12.03 10.83 13.90
CA PRO A 32 11.64 11.14 12.53
C PRO A 32 12.84 11.03 11.56
N VAL A 33 13.49 9.87 11.55
CA VAL A 33 14.69 9.58 10.75
C VAL A 33 14.40 8.38 9.86
N PHE A 34 14.80 8.44 8.59
CA PHE A 34 14.43 7.42 7.59
C PHE A 34 15.63 6.72 6.94
N ALA A 35 16.83 7.25 7.11
CA ALA A 35 18.07 6.71 6.57
C ALA A 35 19.10 6.52 7.69
N CYS A 36 19.88 5.44 7.60
CA CYS A 36 20.93 5.14 8.55
C CYS A 36 22.13 6.07 8.35
N GLU A 37 22.67 6.65 9.43
CA GLU A 37 23.84 7.53 9.36
C GLU A 37 25.14 6.77 9.04
N GLU A 38 25.19 5.46 9.30
CA GLU A 38 26.39 4.63 9.09
C GLU A 38 26.58 4.17 7.65
N CYS A 39 25.48 3.81 6.96
CA CYS A 39 25.54 3.22 5.62
C CYS A 39 24.53 3.79 4.62
N PHE A 40 23.73 4.79 5.02
CA PHE A 40 22.67 5.40 4.22
C PHE A 40 21.54 4.44 3.80
N GLY A 41 21.53 3.21 4.32
CA GLY A 41 20.47 2.24 4.10
C GLY A 41 19.14 2.64 4.79
N PRO A 42 18.00 2.15 4.30
CA PRO A 42 16.69 2.51 4.85
C PRO A 42 16.50 1.95 6.27
N LEU A 43 15.84 2.75 7.12
CA LEU A 43 15.45 2.35 8.47
C LEU A 43 14.07 1.69 8.49
N GLU A 44 13.89 0.76 9.42
CA GLU A 44 12.65 0.04 9.67
C GLU A 44 12.39 -0.08 11.17
N ILE A 45 11.12 -0.14 11.58
CA ILE A 45 10.75 -0.36 12.98
C ILE A 45 11.14 -1.78 13.41
N ALA A 46 11.97 -1.87 14.43
CA ALA A 46 12.26 -3.08 15.18
C ALA A 46 11.33 -3.16 16.40
N TYR A 47 10.76 -4.35 16.62
CA TYR A 47 9.91 -4.66 17.76
C TYR A 47 10.61 -5.64 18.70
N ASP A 48 10.17 -5.64 19.96
CA ASP A 48 10.42 -6.74 20.88
C ASP A 48 9.08 -7.41 21.22
N PHE A 49 8.85 -8.57 20.60
CA PHE A 49 7.63 -9.36 20.80
C PHE A 49 7.79 -10.47 21.84
N SER A 50 8.94 -10.55 22.52
CA SER A 50 9.27 -11.67 23.41
C SER A 50 8.33 -11.85 24.61
N ALA A 51 7.59 -10.80 24.98
CA ALA A 51 6.70 -10.79 26.13
C ALA A 51 5.24 -11.20 25.83
N TYR A 52 4.88 -11.48 24.57
CA TYR A 52 3.49 -11.80 24.24
C TYR A 52 3.14 -13.26 24.52
N ASP A 53 2.00 -13.43 25.20
CA ASP A 53 1.27 -14.69 25.24
C ASP A 53 0.38 -14.77 23.99
N THR A 54 0.62 -15.77 23.14
CA THR A 54 -0.04 -15.90 21.83
C THR A 54 -1.56 -15.98 21.93
N GLU A 55 -2.10 -16.74 22.88
CA GLU A 55 -3.55 -16.91 23.03
C GLU A 55 -4.22 -15.62 23.49
N LYS A 56 -3.63 -14.92 24.45
CA LYS A 56 -4.12 -13.61 24.91
C LYS A 56 -3.99 -12.54 23.83
N LEU A 57 -2.91 -12.55 23.07
CA LEU A 57 -2.70 -11.63 21.96
C LEU A 57 -3.76 -11.84 20.88
N ARG A 58 -4.01 -13.09 20.50
CA ARG A 58 -5.06 -13.45 19.54
C ARG A 58 -6.43 -13.00 20.01
N ALA A 59 -6.82 -13.33 21.23
CA ALA A 59 -8.10 -12.91 21.81
C ALA A 59 -8.24 -11.37 21.84
N ARG A 60 -7.15 -10.65 22.17
CA ARG A 60 -7.13 -9.19 22.14
C ARG A 60 -7.38 -8.64 20.74
N ILE A 61 -6.72 -9.18 19.72
CA ILE A 61 -6.89 -8.76 18.32
C ILE A 61 -8.33 -9.05 17.86
N GLU A 62 -8.83 -10.26 18.11
CA GLU A 62 -10.18 -10.69 17.72
C GLU A 62 -11.27 -9.81 18.36
N SER A 63 -11.07 -9.36 19.61
CA SER A 63 -11.98 -8.44 20.30
C SER A 63 -11.84 -6.96 19.91
N GLY A 64 -10.81 -6.61 19.13
CA GLY A 64 -10.53 -5.25 18.70
C GLY A 64 -11.53 -4.69 17.68
N PRO A 65 -11.46 -3.39 17.37
CA PRO A 65 -12.36 -2.75 16.41
C PRO A 65 -12.16 -3.29 14.99
N ALA A 66 -13.20 -3.16 14.15
CA ALA A 66 -13.17 -3.55 12.74
C ALA A 66 -12.38 -2.53 11.88
N ASN A 67 -11.09 -2.34 12.16
CA ASN A 67 -10.13 -1.50 11.43
C ASN A 67 -8.68 -1.89 11.80
N ILE A 68 -7.66 -1.21 11.27
CA ILE A 68 -6.24 -1.55 11.54
C ILE A 68 -5.84 -1.45 13.02
N TRP A 69 -6.58 -0.72 13.86
CA TRP A 69 -6.21 -0.50 15.26
C TRP A 69 -6.43 -1.72 16.15
N ARG A 70 -7.15 -2.74 15.68
CA ARG A 70 -7.15 -4.04 16.36
C ARG A 70 -5.76 -4.69 16.44
N TYR A 71 -4.87 -4.33 15.53
CA TYR A 71 -3.47 -4.76 15.53
C TYR A 71 -2.54 -3.76 16.23
N ALA A 72 -3.06 -2.78 16.98
CA ALA A 72 -2.23 -1.84 17.76
C ALA A 72 -1.14 -2.52 18.61
N PRO A 73 -1.34 -3.72 19.22
CA PRO A 73 -0.26 -4.44 19.92
C PRO A 73 0.95 -4.80 19.04
N LEU A 74 0.81 -4.76 17.71
CA LEU A 74 1.83 -5.14 16.73
C LEU A 74 2.28 -3.94 15.86
N LEU A 75 1.85 -2.73 16.19
CA LEU A 75 2.07 -1.51 15.40
C LEU A 75 2.74 -0.43 16.25
N PRO A 76 3.51 0.49 15.66
CA PRO A 76 4.26 1.51 16.40
C PRO A 76 3.35 2.67 16.80
N VAL A 77 2.32 2.39 17.61
CA VAL A 77 1.28 3.34 18.00
C VAL A 77 0.96 3.21 19.48
N PRO A 78 0.52 4.31 20.12
CA PRO A 78 0.12 4.28 21.51
C PRO A 78 -1.14 3.42 21.71
N THR A 79 -1.33 2.90 22.91
CA THR A 79 -2.42 1.95 23.20
C THR A 79 -3.82 2.55 23.08
N ASP A 80 -3.93 3.87 23.19
CA ASP A 80 -5.18 4.64 23.10
C ASP A 80 -5.51 5.09 21.65
N VAL A 81 -4.75 4.64 20.65
CA VAL A 81 -4.87 5.09 19.25
C VAL A 81 -6.29 5.00 18.69
N ALA A 82 -7.05 3.97 19.10
CA ALA A 82 -8.42 3.74 18.63
C ALA A 82 -9.41 4.82 19.12
N ASP A 83 -9.10 5.50 20.24
CA ASP A 83 -9.94 6.54 20.83
C ASP A 83 -9.65 7.94 20.25
N LYS A 84 -8.58 8.07 19.46
CA LYS A 84 -8.16 9.35 18.87
C LYS A 84 -8.95 9.68 17.60
N PRO A 85 -9.07 10.97 17.22
CA PRO A 85 -9.66 11.36 15.94
C PRO A 85 -8.80 10.83 14.78
N ASN A 86 -9.33 9.85 14.06
CA ASN A 86 -8.70 9.25 12.88
C ASN A 86 -9.80 8.74 11.91
N LEU A 87 -9.38 8.23 10.75
CA LEU A 87 -10.29 7.71 9.70
C LEU A 87 -10.69 6.24 9.90
N ASN A 88 -10.07 5.53 10.84
CA ASN A 88 -10.28 4.10 11.09
C ASN A 88 -10.21 3.21 9.83
N PRO A 89 -9.10 3.23 9.05
CA PRO A 89 -9.00 2.45 7.82
C PRO A 89 -8.78 0.97 8.09
N GLY A 90 -8.89 0.15 7.03
CA GLY A 90 -8.66 -1.28 7.08
C GLY A 90 -9.91 -2.09 7.41
N TRP A 91 -9.67 -3.33 7.84
CA TRP A 91 -10.67 -4.40 7.94
C TRP A 91 -11.52 -4.55 6.68
N THR A 92 -10.89 -4.36 5.53
CA THR A 92 -11.55 -4.40 4.24
C THR A 92 -11.92 -5.82 3.84
N PRO A 93 -12.91 -6.01 2.94
CA PRO A 93 -13.34 -7.34 2.53
C PRO A 93 -12.19 -8.19 1.95
N LEU A 94 -12.16 -9.46 2.33
CA LEU A 94 -11.44 -10.51 1.61
C LEU A 94 -12.48 -11.27 0.79
N VAL A 95 -12.71 -10.83 -0.44
CA VAL A 95 -13.78 -11.34 -1.28
C VAL A 95 -13.34 -12.67 -1.89
N LYS A 96 -14.10 -13.74 -1.67
CA LYS A 96 -13.88 -15.01 -2.37
C LYS A 96 -14.35 -14.86 -3.82
N ALA A 97 -13.42 -14.94 -4.77
CA ALA A 97 -13.62 -14.59 -6.16
C ALA A 97 -13.89 -15.83 -7.03
N ASP A 98 -15.05 -16.48 -6.81
CA ASP A 98 -15.37 -17.78 -7.41
C ASP A 98 -15.52 -17.72 -8.94
N ARG A 99 -16.04 -16.62 -9.50
CA ARG A 99 -16.26 -16.49 -10.95
C ARG A 99 -14.96 -16.15 -11.67
N LEU A 100 -14.12 -15.30 -11.07
CA LEU A 100 -12.78 -15.01 -11.52
C LEU A 100 -11.90 -16.26 -11.44
N ALA A 101 -12.01 -17.04 -10.37
CA ALA A 101 -11.31 -18.31 -10.24
C ALA A 101 -11.68 -19.25 -11.41
N ALA A 102 -12.96 -19.39 -11.72
CA ALA A 102 -13.42 -20.19 -12.85
C ALA A 102 -12.87 -19.70 -14.20
N GLU A 103 -12.87 -18.38 -14.44
CA GLU A 103 -12.32 -17.79 -15.67
C GLU A 103 -10.80 -18.02 -15.79
N LEU A 104 -10.08 -17.95 -14.67
CA LEU A 104 -8.62 -18.11 -14.63
C LEU A 104 -8.16 -19.56 -14.44
N GLY A 105 -9.07 -20.52 -14.28
CA GLY A 105 -8.75 -21.93 -14.04
C GLY A 105 -8.18 -22.23 -12.64
N VAL A 106 -8.42 -21.36 -11.65
CA VAL A 106 -7.99 -21.55 -10.26
C VAL A 106 -8.96 -22.49 -9.53
N THR A 107 -8.41 -23.53 -8.89
CA THR A 107 -9.15 -24.57 -8.17
C THR A 107 -8.90 -24.55 -6.66
N GLY A 108 -7.76 -24.01 -6.21
CA GLY A 108 -7.38 -23.90 -4.79
C GLY A 108 -8.07 -22.80 -3.99
N GLY A 109 -8.92 -22.01 -4.64
CA GLY A 109 -9.56 -20.81 -4.09
C GLY A 109 -8.80 -19.54 -4.45
N LEU A 110 -9.54 -18.56 -4.97
CA LEU A 110 -9.04 -17.23 -5.28
C LEU A 110 -9.75 -16.21 -4.39
N PHE A 111 -8.99 -15.30 -3.81
CA PHE A 111 -9.51 -14.21 -3.00
C PHE A 111 -8.97 -12.87 -3.49
N VAL A 112 -9.80 -11.83 -3.40
CA VAL A 112 -9.41 -10.45 -3.66
C VAL A 112 -9.43 -9.71 -2.34
N LYS A 113 -8.27 -9.22 -1.88
CA LYS A 113 -8.19 -8.30 -0.75
C LYS A 113 -8.50 -6.90 -1.27
N ASP A 114 -9.71 -6.41 -0.99
CA ASP A 114 -10.27 -5.25 -1.66
C ASP A 114 -10.20 -3.97 -0.82
N ASP A 115 -9.13 -3.19 -1.00
CA ASP A 115 -8.91 -1.93 -0.31
C ASP A 115 -9.63 -0.72 -0.92
N SER A 116 -10.49 -0.92 -1.93
CA SER A 116 -11.37 0.12 -2.48
C SER A 116 -12.36 0.67 -1.45
N GLY A 117 -12.71 -0.14 -0.44
CA GLY A 117 -13.62 0.24 0.66
C GLY A 117 -13.01 1.07 1.79
N ASN A 118 -11.74 1.47 1.69
CA ASN A 118 -11.13 2.37 2.67
C ASN A 118 -11.74 3.79 2.59
N PRO A 119 -11.65 4.63 3.64
CA PRO A 119 -12.27 5.95 3.72
C PRO A 119 -12.02 6.91 2.54
N THR A 120 -10.82 6.88 1.97
CA THR A 120 -10.46 7.67 0.77
C THR A 120 -10.34 6.79 -0.47
N HIS A 121 -10.90 5.58 -0.44
CA HIS A 121 -10.95 4.63 -1.53
C HIS A 121 -9.58 4.11 -2.01
N SER A 122 -8.66 3.89 -1.07
CA SER A 122 -7.35 3.30 -1.35
C SER A 122 -6.69 2.74 -0.10
N PHE A 123 -5.79 1.77 -0.28
CA PHE A 123 -4.91 1.26 0.78
C PHE A 123 -4.06 2.35 1.45
N LYS A 124 -3.89 3.51 0.81
CA LYS A 124 -3.08 4.63 1.32
C LYS A 124 -3.55 5.12 2.68
N ASP A 125 -4.82 4.92 3.03
CA ASP A 125 -5.31 5.28 4.36
C ASP A 125 -4.61 4.50 5.47
N ARG A 126 -4.28 3.22 5.26
CA ARG A 126 -3.60 2.38 6.26
C ARG A 126 -2.24 2.95 6.66
N VAL A 127 -1.45 3.32 5.65
CA VAL A 127 -0.08 3.83 5.81
C VAL A 127 -0.06 5.27 6.31
N VAL A 128 -1.02 6.10 5.89
CA VAL A 128 -1.17 7.46 6.41
C VAL A 128 -1.64 7.45 7.86
N ALA A 129 -2.52 6.54 8.25
CA ALA A 129 -2.96 6.42 9.64
C ALA A 129 -1.80 6.14 10.60
N GLN A 130 -0.85 5.28 10.22
CA GLN A 130 0.37 5.04 10.99
C GLN A 130 1.27 6.27 11.07
N ALA A 131 1.50 6.95 9.93
CA ALA A 131 2.30 8.17 9.91
C ALA A 131 1.66 9.31 10.70
N LEU A 132 0.33 9.43 10.71
CA LEU A 132 -0.39 10.42 11.51
C LEU A 132 -0.10 10.25 13.00
N GLU A 133 -0.11 9.02 13.50
CA GLU A 133 0.17 8.76 14.92
C GLU A 133 1.63 8.99 15.26
N ALA A 134 2.56 8.63 14.37
CA ALA A 134 3.95 9.02 14.52
C ALA A 134 4.12 10.55 14.52
N ALA A 135 3.42 11.28 13.64
CA ALA A 135 3.45 12.73 13.60
C ALA A 135 2.96 13.35 14.92
N ARG A 136 1.86 12.84 15.49
CA ARG A 136 1.36 13.25 16.81
C ARG A 136 2.37 12.97 17.91
N ALA A 137 2.97 11.78 17.91
CA ALA A 137 3.94 11.35 18.91
C ALA A 137 5.20 12.22 18.89
N PHE A 138 5.63 12.70 17.72
CA PHE A 138 6.75 13.63 17.56
C PHE A 138 6.37 15.12 17.67
N GLY A 139 5.10 15.45 17.93
CA GLY A 139 4.65 16.83 18.09
C GLY A 139 4.61 17.63 16.77
N PHE A 140 4.54 16.97 15.62
CA PHE A 140 4.37 17.64 14.34
C PHE A 140 2.97 18.26 14.22
N THR A 141 2.93 19.47 13.64
CA THR A 141 1.71 20.27 13.48
C THR A 141 1.17 20.24 12.05
N THR A 142 2.03 19.87 11.09
CA THR A 142 1.69 19.79 9.67
C THR A 142 1.95 18.37 9.14
N LEU A 143 0.93 17.73 8.57
CA LEU A 143 1.06 16.46 7.85
C LEU A 143 1.27 16.74 6.35
N SER A 144 2.25 16.10 5.74
CA SER A 144 2.63 16.41 4.36
C SER A 144 3.01 15.16 3.56
N CYS A 145 3.03 15.29 2.24
CA CYS A 145 3.62 14.32 1.33
C CYS A 145 4.04 14.95 0.01
N SER A 146 5.00 14.32 -0.66
CA SER A 146 5.24 14.47 -2.08
C SER A 146 4.48 13.39 -2.85
N SER A 147 3.28 13.70 -3.38
CA SER A 147 2.51 12.70 -4.14
C SER A 147 1.43 13.28 -5.01
N THR A 148 1.27 12.67 -6.18
CA THR A 148 0.36 13.11 -7.26
C THR A 148 -0.96 12.34 -7.33
N GLY A 149 -1.33 11.55 -6.31
CA GLY A 149 -2.43 10.58 -6.41
C GLY A 149 -3.00 10.19 -5.06
N ASN A 150 -3.28 8.89 -4.88
CA ASN A 150 -3.99 8.34 -3.72
C ASN A 150 -3.43 8.79 -2.35
N LEU A 151 -2.12 9.00 -2.24
CA LEU A 151 -1.50 9.42 -0.98
C LEU A 151 -1.85 10.88 -0.62
N ALA A 152 -1.99 11.77 -1.61
CA ALA A 152 -2.37 13.16 -1.38
C ALA A 152 -3.76 13.27 -0.72
N GLY A 153 -4.74 12.55 -1.27
CA GLY A 153 -6.10 12.49 -0.70
C GLY A 153 -6.11 11.90 0.70
N ALA A 154 -5.37 10.80 0.92
CA ALA A 154 -5.26 10.17 2.25
C ALA A 154 -4.65 11.12 3.30
N VAL A 155 -3.59 11.87 2.95
CA VAL A 155 -2.97 12.87 3.85
C VAL A 155 -3.93 14.00 4.17
N GLY A 156 -4.57 14.59 3.17
CA GLY A 156 -5.55 15.66 3.37
C GLY A 156 -6.71 15.22 4.26
N ALA A 157 -7.28 14.04 4.00
CA ALA A 157 -8.38 13.49 4.79
C ALA A 157 -7.97 13.18 6.24
N ALA A 158 -6.81 12.56 6.43
CA ALA A 158 -6.32 12.19 7.76
C ALA A 158 -6.00 13.43 8.60
N ALA A 159 -5.36 14.44 8.02
CA ALA A 159 -5.06 15.70 8.69
C ALA A 159 -6.33 16.46 9.06
N ALA A 160 -7.28 16.60 8.13
CA ALA A 160 -8.56 17.25 8.38
C ALA A 160 -9.32 16.57 9.53
N ARG A 161 -9.36 15.23 9.55
CA ARG A 161 -9.98 14.46 10.64
C ARG A 161 -9.25 14.61 11.97
N ALA A 162 -7.93 14.72 11.92
CA ALA A 162 -7.06 14.84 13.09
C ALA A 162 -7.00 16.26 13.68
N GLY A 163 -7.47 17.27 12.94
CA GLY A 163 -7.30 18.68 13.28
C GLY A 163 -5.87 19.20 13.07
N LEU A 164 -5.07 18.53 12.23
CA LEU A 164 -3.73 18.98 11.84
C LEU A 164 -3.80 19.80 10.56
N ARG A 165 -2.82 20.69 10.37
CA ARG A 165 -2.60 21.32 9.06
C ARG A 165 -2.14 20.24 8.07
N SER A 166 -2.55 20.35 6.81
CA SER A 166 -1.95 19.55 5.73
C SER A 166 -1.51 20.41 4.58
N CYS A 167 -0.29 20.20 4.13
CA CYS A 167 0.25 20.79 2.91
C CYS A 167 0.82 19.69 2.03
N VAL A 168 0.32 19.55 0.80
CA VAL A 168 0.74 18.50 -0.14
C VAL A 168 1.40 19.14 -1.36
N PHE A 169 2.52 18.57 -1.79
CA PHE A 169 3.25 19.04 -2.96
C PHE A 169 3.06 18.10 -4.15
N ILE A 170 2.74 18.67 -5.31
CA ILE A 170 2.50 17.98 -6.58
C ILE A 170 3.20 18.69 -7.74
N PRO A 171 3.54 18.03 -8.85
CA PRO A 171 3.76 18.70 -10.12
C PRO A 171 2.55 19.57 -10.50
N HIS A 172 2.80 20.74 -11.06
CA HIS A 172 1.73 21.69 -11.42
C HIS A 172 0.82 21.22 -12.58
N ASP A 173 1.25 20.23 -13.37
CA ASP A 173 0.62 19.78 -14.62
C ASP A 173 -0.22 18.50 -14.48
N LEU A 174 -0.65 18.16 -13.27
CA LEU A 174 -1.49 16.98 -13.01
C LEU A 174 -2.93 17.11 -13.57
N GLU A 175 -3.56 15.95 -13.77
CA GLU A 175 -4.94 15.88 -14.22
C GLU A 175 -5.89 16.49 -13.18
N GLN A 176 -6.83 17.32 -13.63
CA GLN A 176 -7.73 18.10 -12.76
C GLN A 176 -8.48 17.24 -11.73
N GLY A 177 -8.90 16.02 -12.10
CA GLY A 177 -9.55 15.10 -11.15
C GLY A 177 -8.70 14.80 -9.91
N LYS A 178 -7.39 14.58 -10.09
CA LYS A 178 -6.47 14.30 -8.98
C LYS A 178 -6.21 15.53 -8.12
N VAL A 179 -6.10 16.70 -8.75
CA VAL A 179 -5.97 18.00 -8.06
C VAL A 179 -7.20 18.23 -7.17
N VAL A 180 -8.41 18.06 -7.71
CA VAL A 180 -9.66 18.24 -6.95
C VAL A 180 -9.76 17.23 -5.81
N MET A 181 -9.47 15.95 -6.04
CA MET A 181 -9.50 14.91 -4.99
C MET A 181 -8.54 15.21 -3.84
N ALA A 182 -7.39 15.82 -4.10
CA ALA A 182 -6.45 16.21 -3.06
C ALA A 182 -6.88 17.51 -2.35
N ALA A 183 -7.35 18.51 -3.09
CA ALA A 183 -7.67 19.84 -2.55
C ALA A 183 -8.97 19.90 -1.74
N VAL A 184 -9.94 19.01 -2.00
CA VAL A 184 -11.28 19.07 -1.40
C VAL A 184 -11.28 18.99 0.14
N TYR A 185 -10.23 18.43 0.74
CA TYR A 185 -10.09 18.33 2.20
C TYR A 185 -9.69 19.63 2.89
N GLY A 186 -9.46 20.71 2.14
CA GLY A 186 -9.25 22.07 2.67
C GLY A 186 -7.83 22.39 3.14
N GLY A 187 -6.88 21.45 2.99
CA GLY A 187 -5.45 21.69 3.18
C GLY A 187 -4.82 22.48 2.03
N GLU A 188 -3.58 22.91 2.21
CA GLU A 188 -2.80 23.51 1.13
C GLU A 188 -2.38 22.44 0.10
N LEU A 189 -2.68 22.67 -1.17
CA LEU A 189 -2.18 21.88 -2.29
C LEU A 189 -1.27 22.77 -3.15
N VAL A 190 0.01 22.46 -3.17
CA VAL A 190 1.04 23.30 -3.79
C VAL A 190 1.57 22.61 -5.05
N GLY A 191 1.34 23.25 -6.19
CA GLY A 191 1.95 22.89 -7.47
C GLY A 191 3.40 23.36 -7.55
N ILE A 192 4.31 22.45 -7.88
CA ILE A 192 5.72 22.72 -8.15
C ILE A 192 5.94 22.64 -9.67
N GLU A 193 6.63 23.63 -10.22
CA GLU A 193 7.10 23.62 -11.59
C GLU A 193 8.26 22.64 -11.74
N GLY A 194 7.94 21.37 -12.00
CA GLY A 194 8.92 20.30 -12.12
C GLY A 194 8.25 18.93 -12.18
N ASN A 195 9.06 17.87 -12.27
CA ASN A 195 8.56 16.51 -12.25
C ASN A 195 8.49 15.95 -10.81
N TYR A 196 8.11 14.68 -10.65
CA TYR A 196 8.01 14.03 -9.34
C TYR A 196 9.35 14.00 -8.57
N ASP A 197 10.48 13.87 -9.26
CA ASP A 197 11.80 13.86 -8.63
C ASP A 197 12.16 15.26 -8.10
N ASP A 198 11.80 16.32 -8.82
CA ASP A 198 11.94 17.71 -8.33
C ASP A 198 11.10 17.95 -7.07
N VAL A 199 9.86 17.45 -7.04
CA VAL A 199 8.98 17.53 -5.86
C VAL A 199 9.59 16.80 -4.66
N ASN A 200 10.10 15.58 -4.85
CA ASN A 200 10.75 14.81 -3.78
C ASN A 200 12.02 15.48 -3.26
N ARG A 201 12.84 16.03 -4.17
CA ARG A 201 14.06 16.77 -3.82
C ARG A 201 13.69 17.98 -2.95
N PHE A 202 12.74 18.80 -3.40
CA PHE A 202 12.26 19.95 -2.64
C PHE A 202 11.72 19.57 -1.26
N CYS A 203 10.91 18.52 -1.15
CA CYS A 203 10.39 18.06 0.14
C CYS A 203 11.51 17.59 1.08
N SER A 204 12.56 16.95 0.53
CA SER A 204 13.73 16.52 1.30
C SER A 204 14.56 17.72 1.80
N GLU A 205 14.71 18.75 0.96
CA GLU A 205 15.36 20.02 1.34
C GLU A 205 14.56 20.73 2.44
N LEU A 206 13.23 20.82 2.31
CA LEU A 206 12.36 21.48 3.28
C LEU A 206 12.45 20.83 4.67
N ILE A 207 12.54 19.50 4.76
CA ILE A 207 12.71 18.78 6.04
C ILE A 207 14.00 19.19 6.75
N GLY A 208 15.06 19.51 6.01
CA GLY A 208 16.35 19.95 6.56
C GLY A 208 16.42 21.45 6.89
N ASP A 209 15.41 22.23 6.50
CA ASP A 209 15.35 23.68 6.69
C ASP A 209 14.46 24.05 7.90
N PRO A 210 14.76 25.13 8.65
CA PRO A 210 13.88 25.63 9.71
C PRO A 210 12.42 25.85 9.28
N ALA A 211 12.15 26.14 7.99
CA ALA A 211 10.79 26.28 7.47
C ALA A 211 9.98 24.96 7.49
N GLY A 212 10.66 23.81 7.48
CA GLY A 212 10.05 22.49 7.64
C GLY A 212 9.99 22.00 9.08
N GLU A 213 10.40 22.80 10.06
CA GLU A 213 10.29 22.43 11.47
C GLU A 213 8.81 22.21 11.83
N GLY A 214 8.49 21.04 12.41
CA GLY A 214 7.12 20.65 12.71
C GLY A 214 6.36 19.94 11.58
N TRP A 215 7.01 19.64 10.45
CA TRP A 215 6.40 18.92 9.32
C TRP A 215 6.67 17.42 9.34
N GLY A 216 5.60 16.63 9.35
CA GLY A 216 5.61 15.19 9.16
C GLY A 216 5.36 14.81 7.72
N PHE A 217 6.41 14.58 6.94
CA PHE A 217 6.31 14.01 5.59
C PHE A 217 6.15 12.49 5.67
N VAL A 218 4.92 12.03 5.42
CA VAL A 218 4.55 10.62 5.60
C VAL A 218 5.42 9.67 4.78
N ASN A 219 5.84 10.07 3.59
CA ASN A 219 6.67 9.27 2.68
C ASN A 219 8.17 9.59 2.74
N VAL A 220 8.61 10.45 3.66
CA VAL A 220 10.02 10.84 3.85
C VAL A 220 10.45 10.62 5.31
N ASN A 221 10.43 11.63 6.19
CA ASN A 221 10.92 11.52 7.57
C ASN A 221 10.08 10.60 8.46
N LEU A 222 8.82 10.34 8.10
CA LEU A 222 7.95 9.37 8.77
C LEU A 222 7.86 8.02 8.04
N ARG A 223 8.65 7.81 6.98
CA ARG A 223 8.58 6.62 6.12
C ARG A 223 8.67 5.29 6.89
N PRO A 224 9.51 5.12 7.93
CA PRO A 224 9.56 3.87 8.69
C PRO A 224 8.21 3.50 9.33
N TYR A 225 7.50 4.48 9.89
CA TYR A 225 6.18 4.30 10.53
C TYR A 225 5.08 4.15 9.49
N TYR A 226 5.07 5.02 8.48
CA TYR A 226 4.16 4.94 7.33
C TYR A 226 4.11 3.52 6.75
N ALA A 227 5.28 2.91 6.55
CA ALA A 227 5.37 1.61 5.89
C ALA A 227 4.77 0.47 6.74
N GLU A 228 4.73 0.60 8.08
CA GLU A 228 4.06 -0.38 8.96
C GLU A 228 2.54 -0.45 8.72
N GLY A 229 1.92 0.54 8.09
CA GLY A 229 0.52 0.42 7.71
C GLY A 229 0.30 -0.67 6.67
N SER A 230 1.29 -0.96 5.82
CA SER A 230 1.18 -1.96 4.76
C SER A 230 1.15 -3.40 5.31
N LYS A 231 1.86 -3.68 6.42
CA LYS A 231 1.88 -5.03 7.01
C LYS A 231 0.53 -5.44 7.60
N THR A 232 -0.35 -4.48 7.91
CA THR A 232 -1.72 -4.77 8.36
C THR A 232 -2.52 -5.57 7.33
N LEU A 233 -2.17 -5.50 6.04
CA LEU A 233 -2.76 -6.35 5.01
C LEU A 233 -2.48 -7.83 5.27
N ALA A 234 -1.24 -8.19 5.65
CA ALA A 234 -0.90 -9.56 5.99
C ALA A 234 -1.68 -10.04 7.21
N TYR A 235 -1.81 -9.19 8.23
CA TYR A 235 -2.59 -9.50 9.43
C TYR A 235 -4.05 -9.77 9.12
N GLU A 236 -4.70 -8.87 8.38
CA GLU A 236 -6.09 -9.02 8.00
C GLU A 236 -6.32 -10.24 7.12
N ILE A 237 -5.48 -10.45 6.11
CA ILE A 237 -5.58 -11.63 5.23
C ILE A 237 -5.51 -12.90 6.06
N CYS A 238 -4.51 -13.03 6.94
CA CYS A 238 -4.35 -14.24 7.74
C CYS A 238 -5.51 -14.46 8.70
N GLU A 239 -5.96 -13.41 9.37
CA GLU A 239 -7.07 -13.49 10.30
C GLU A 239 -8.39 -13.83 9.59
N GLN A 240 -8.69 -13.18 8.47
CA GLN A 240 -9.90 -13.44 7.66
C GLN A 240 -9.89 -14.84 7.03
N LEU A 241 -8.71 -15.46 6.85
CA LEU A 241 -8.55 -16.86 6.45
C LEU A 241 -8.61 -17.85 7.63
N GLY A 242 -8.96 -17.38 8.82
CA GLY A 242 -9.07 -18.17 10.05
C GLY A 242 -7.73 -18.38 10.74
N TRP A 243 -6.90 -17.34 10.80
CA TRP A 243 -5.53 -17.37 11.31
C TRP A 243 -4.64 -18.38 10.58
N ARG A 244 -4.65 -18.28 9.24
CA ARG A 244 -3.81 -19.11 8.36
C ARG A 244 -3.11 -18.22 7.34
N LEU A 245 -1.84 -18.50 7.08
CA LEU A 245 -1.14 -17.92 5.92
C LEU A 245 -1.92 -18.28 4.64
N PRO A 246 -1.97 -17.42 3.61
CA PRO A 246 -2.32 -17.86 2.25
C PRO A 246 -1.15 -18.62 1.62
N ASP A 247 -1.40 -19.44 0.60
CA ASP A 247 -0.32 -20.13 -0.11
C ASP A 247 0.43 -19.18 -1.06
N GLN A 248 -0.32 -18.28 -1.71
CA GLN A 248 0.20 -17.38 -2.74
C GLN A 248 -0.41 -15.99 -2.62
N LEU A 249 0.40 -14.94 -2.74
CA LEU A 249 -0.06 -13.55 -2.81
C LEU A 249 0.42 -12.86 -4.09
N VAL A 250 -0.43 -12.09 -4.76
CA VAL A 250 -0.05 -11.21 -5.88
C VAL A 250 -0.21 -9.76 -5.46
N VAL A 251 0.92 -9.05 -5.38
CA VAL A 251 1.02 -7.70 -4.80
C VAL A 251 1.50 -6.69 -5.86
N PRO A 252 0.84 -5.53 -6.03
CA PRO A 252 1.29 -4.51 -6.96
C PRO A 252 2.58 -3.84 -6.45
N ILE A 253 3.48 -3.49 -7.37
CA ILE A 253 4.76 -2.86 -7.04
C ILE A 253 4.81 -1.46 -7.63
N ALA A 254 4.76 -0.47 -6.74
CA ALA A 254 5.25 0.89 -7.00
C ALA A 254 6.70 1.00 -6.48
N SER A 255 6.88 1.48 -5.25
CA SER A 255 8.20 1.53 -4.60
C SER A 255 8.72 0.18 -4.11
N GLY A 256 7.83 -0.82 -4.00
CA GLY A 256 8.11 -2.13 -3.38
C GLY A 256 7.72 -2.23 -1.90
N SER A 257 7.44 -1.11 -1.22
CA SER A 257 7.18 -1.07 0.22
C SER A 257 6.00 -1.93 0.68
N GLN A 258 4.91 -1.98 -0.10
CA GLN A 258 3.75 -2.79 0.28
C GLN A 258 4.09 -4.29 0.32
N LEU A 259 4.77 -4.78 -0.71
CA LEU A 259 5.18 -6.19 -0.83
C LEU A 259 6.15 -6.57 0.29
N THR A 260 7.17 -5.74 0.55
CA THR A 260 8.15 -6.02 1.60
C THR A 260 7.52 -6.05 2.99
N LYS A 261 6.52 -5.20 3.24
CA LYS A 261 5.81 -5.14 4.53
C LYS A 261 4.78 -6.25 4.69
N ILE A 262 4.19 -6.74 3.61
CA ILE A 262 3.38 -7.96 3.67
C ILE A 262 4.26 -9.14 4.09
N ASP A 263 5.43 -9.35 3.48
CA ASP A 263 6.38 -10.40 3.91
C ASP A 263 6.78 -10.24 5.39
N LYS A 264 7.08 -9.01 5.83
CA LYS A 264 7.34 -8.72 7.24
C LYS A 264 6.18 -9.14 8.14
N GLY A 265 4.95 -8.74 7.79
CA GLY A 265 3.76 -9.07 8.57
C GLY A 265 3.52 -10.58 8.68
N LEU A 266 3.71 -11.34 7.60
CA LEU A 266 3.61 -12.80 7.63
C LEU A 266 4.65 -13.42 8.58
N LYS A 267 5.91 -12.98 8.48
CA LYS A 267 6.99 -13.43 9.38
C LYS A 267 6.73 -13.10 10.84
N GLU A 268 6.20 -11.91 11.12
CA GLU A 268 5.86 -11.50 12.48
C GLU A 268 4.75 -12.39 13.06
N LEU A 269 3.70 -12.69 12.28
CA LEU A 269 2.64 -13.60 12.71
C LEU A 269 3.16 -15.02 13.00
N ILE A 270 4.07 -15.53 12.17
CA ILE A 270 4.74 -16.81 12.38
C ILE A 270 5.56 -16.78 13.67
N ALA A 271 6.40 -15.75 13.85
CA ALA A 271 7.25 -15.60 15.02
C ALA A 271 6.44 -15.47 16.34
N LEU A 272 5.25 -14.89 16.26
CA LEU A 272 4.30 -14.78 17.38
C LEU A 272 3.49 -16.05 17.63
N GLY A 273 3.60 -17.08 16.78
CA GLY A 273 2.80 -18.31 16.84
C GLY A 273 1.31 -18.10 16.54
N LEU A 274 0.93 -16.94 15.97
CA LEU A 274 -0.47 -16.64 15.64
C LEU A 274 -0.96 -17.44 14.43
N VAL A 275 -0.03 -17.87 13.57
CA VAL A 275 -0.26 -18.73 12.41
C VAL A 275 0.81 -19.82 12.38
N GLU A 276 0.50 -20.94 11.72
CA GLU A 276 1.46 -22.02 11.48
C GLU A 276 2.61 -21.56 10.57
N ASP A 277 3.84 -21.97 10.90
CA ASP A 277 5.00 -21.79 10.02
C ASP A 277 4.91 -22.76 8.84
N ARG A 278 4.51 -22.23 7.69
CA ARG A 278 4.39 -22.98 6.44
C ARG A 278 4.87 -22.15 5.25
N PRO A 279 5.36 -22.78 4.16
CA PRO A 279 5.78 -22.07 2.97
C PRO A 279 4.63 -21.22 2.38
N TYR A 280 4.97 -20.01 1.95
CA TYR A 280 4.11 -19.10 1.21
C TYR A 280 4.92 -18.48 0.07
N LYS A 281 4.24 -18.09 -1.02
CA LYS A 281 4.86 -17.44 -2.19
C LYS A 281 4.34 -16.01 -2.34
N ILE A 282 5.22 -15.07 -2.65
CA ILE A 282 4.84 -13.68 -2.94
C ILE A 282 5.26 -13.33 -4.37
N PHE A 283 4.26 -12.95 -5.16
CA PHE A 283 4.41 -12.50 -6.53
C PHE A 283 4.27 -10.98 -6.62
N GLY A 284 5.10 -10.38 -7.47
CA GLY A 284 5.12 -8.96 -7.76
C GLY A 284 4.45 -8.63 -9.09
N ALA A 285 3.67 -7.56 -9.14
CA ALA A 285 2.98 -7.11 -10.35
C ALA A 285 3.31 -5.66 -10.71
N GLN A 286 3.77 -5.41 -11.94
CA GLN A 286 4.01 -4.07 -12.49
C GLN A 286 3.27 -3.84 -13.81
N ALA A 287 3.12 -2.58 -14.21
CA ALA A 287 2.74 -2.23 -15.57
C ALA A 287 3.99 -2.25 -16.46
N GLU A 288 3.90 -2.76 -17.69
CA GLU A 288 5.06 -2.91 -18.60
C GLU A 288 5.78 -1.59 -18.83
N GLY A 289 5.04 -0.50 -19.02
CA GLY A 289 5.56 0.85 -19.21
C GLY A 289 6.24 1.48 -17.99
N CYS A 290 6.20 0.81 -16.82
CA CYS A 290 7.01 1.14 -15.65
C CYS A 290 7.28 -0.13 -14.83
N SER A 291 8.17 -0.97 -15.35
CA SER A 291 8.43 -2.34 -14.88
C SER A 291 9.88 -2.60 -14.43
N PRO A 292 10.58 -1.66 -13.76
CA PRO A 292 12.02 -1.80 -13.52
C PRO A 292 12.38 -3.01 -12.64
N VAL A 293 11.49 -3.44 -11.72
CA VAL A 293 11.69 -4.61 -10.86
C VAL A 293 11.43 -5.91 -11.63
N SER A 294 10.34 -5.96 -12.42
CA SER A 294 10.06 -7.09 -13.33
C SER A 294 11.22 -7.32 -14.30
N ALA A 295 11.72 -6.26 -14.93
CA ALA A 295 12.86 -6.32 -15.84
C ALA A 295 14.13 -6.85 -15.15
N ALA A 296 14.43 -6.37 -13.93
CA ALA A 296 15.58 -6.87 -13.16
C ALA A 296 15.40 -8.34 -12.75
N TYR A 297 14.19 -8.74 -12.33
CA TYR A 297 13.88 -10.12 -11.95
C TYR A 297 14.10 -11.10 -13.11
N LYS A 298 13.53 -10.80 -14.28
CA LYS A 298 13.65 -11.62 -15.50
C LYS A 298 15.08 -11.72 -16.01
N ALA A 299 15.87 -10.65 -15.85
CA ALA A 299 17.28 -10.63 -16.21
C ALA A 299 18.19 -11.30 -15.17
N GLY A 300 17.66 -11.74 -14.02
CA GLY A 300 18.46 -12.32 -12.95
C GLY A 300 19.39 -11.31 -12.25
N HIS A 301 19.08 -10.02 -12.31
CA HIS A 301 19.89 -8.96 -11.69
C HIS A 301 19.45 -8.72 -10.24
N ASP A 302 20.38 -8.33 -9.38
CA ASP A 302 20.09 -7.89 -8.00
C ASP A 302 19.83 -6.39 -7.90
N VAL A 303 20.22 -5.65 -8.95
CA VAL A 303 20.08 -4.19 -9.01
C VAL A 303 18.97 -3.82 -9.98
N VAL A 304 18.08 -2.95 -9.51
CA VAL A 304 16.99 -2.38 -10.31
C VAL A 304 17.51 -1.15 -11.06
N ARG A 305 17.44 -1.19 -12.39
CA ARG A 305 17.81 -0.04 -13.23
C ARG A 305 16.62 0.91 -13.35
N PRO A 306 16.80 2.22 -13.11
CA PRO A 306 15.73 3.19 -13.27
C PRO A 306 15.14 3.21 -14.68
N GLN A 307 13.83 3.41 -14.77
CA GLN A 307 13.09 3.61 -16.02
C GLN A 307 12.33 4.93 -16.00
N LYS A 308 12.13 5.56 -17.15
CA LYS A 308 11.18 6.67 -17.25
C LYS A 308 9.76 6.08 -17.35
N PRO A 309 8.84 6.37 -16.43
CA PRO A 309 7.51 5.77 -16.46
C PRO A 309 6.68 6.24 -17.66
N ASP A 310 6.00 5.30 -18.32
CA ASP A 310 5.06 5.55 -19.42
C ASP A 310 3.92 4.51 -19.41
N THR A 311 2.92 4.70 -18.56
CA THR A 311 1.78 3.79 -18.40
C THR A 311 0.54 4.54 -17.91
N ILE A 312 -0.65 3.99 -18.17
CA ILE A 312 -1.91 4.42 -17.53
C ILE A 312 -1.95 4.13 -16.02
N ALA A 313 -1.14 3.19 -15.50
CA ALA A 313 -1.11 2.84 -14.08
C ALA A 313 -0.30 3.84 -13.24
N LYS A 314 -0.74 5.10 -13.22
CA LYS A 314 0.00 6.23 -12.59
C LYS A 314 0.33 5.99 -11.11
N SER A 315 -0.53 5.30 -10.37
CA SER A 315 -0.30 4.95 -8.96
C SER A 315 0.88 3.99 -8.74
N LEU A 316 1.33 3.28 -9.79
CA LEU A 316 2.48 2.37 -9.78
C LEU A 316 3.69 2.90 -10.55
N ALA A 317 3.59 4.08 -11.15
CA ALA A 317 4.57 4.66 -12.06
C ALA A 317 5.83 5.22 -11.34
N ILE A 318 6.52 4.37 -10.57
CA ILE A 318 7.78 4.70 -9.89
C ILE A 318 8.94 4.05 -10.63
N GLY A 319 9.64 4.88 -11.40
CA GLY A 319 10.76 4.46 -12.25
C GLY A 319 12.00 3.99 -11.51
N ASN A 320 12.21 4.47 -10.28
CA ASN A 320 13.33 4.12 -9.41
C ASN A 320 12.83 3.65 -8.04
N PRO A 321 12.39 2.39 -7.90
CA PRO A 321 11.73 1.91 -6.70
C PRO A 321 12.74 1.66 -5.56
N ALA A 322 12.63 2.45 -4.49
CA ALA A 322 13.53 2.40 -3.34
C ALA A 322 13.62 1.01 -2.67
N ASP A 323 12.54 0.22 -2.68
CA ASP A 323 12.53 -1.13 -2.09
C ASP A 323 12.69 -2.24 -3.13
N GLY A 324 13.00 -1.91 -4.39
CA GLY A 324 13.13 -2.86 -5.50
C GLY A 324 14.05 -4.05 -5.23
N PRO A 325 15.29 -3.86 -4.72
CA PRO A 325 16.18 -4.96 -4.38
C PRO A 325 15.59 -5.96 -3.38
N TYR A 326 14.85 -5.47 -2.37
CA TYR A 326 14.20 -6.36 -1.40
C TYR A 326 13.01 -7.12 -1.97
N VAL A 327 12.31 -6.54 -2.94
CA VAL A 327 11.28 -7.25 -3.69
C VAL A 327 11.90 -8.44 -4.45
N LEU A 328 13.06 -8.23 -5.08
CA LEU A 328 13.80 -9.30 -5.77
C LEU A 328 14.20 -10.42 -4.81
N ASP A 329 14.75 -10.08 -3.64
CA ASP A 329 15.06 -11.05 -2.57
C ASP A 329 13.82 -11.86 -2.17
N ILE A 330 12.73 -11.18 -1.82
CA ILE A 330 11.50 -11.84 -1.34
C ILE A 330 10.90 -12.75 -2.40
N ALA A 331 10.78 -12.28 -3.65
CA ALA A 331 10.24 -13.08 -4.73
C ALA A 331 11.06 -14.36 -4.93
N ARG A 332 12.39 -14.27 -4.91
CA ARG A 332 13.28 -15.44 -5.05
C ARG A 332 13.21 -16.37 -3.84
N ARG A 333 13.35 -15.84 -2.63
CA ARG A 333 13.36 -16.63 -1.38
C ARG A 333 12.05 -17.35 -1.12
N THR A 334 10.92 -16.74 -1.50
CA THR A 334 9.58 -17.34 -1.34
C THR A 334 9.19 -18.23 -2.52
N GLY A 335 10.01 -18.31 -3.57
CA GLY A 335 9.68 -19.07 -4.80
C GLY A 335 8.54 -18.47 -5.61
N GLY A 336 8.32 -17.15 -5.48
CA GLY A 336 7.42 -16.37 -6.32
C GLY A 336 8.09 -15.87 -7.61
N ALA A 337 7.52 -14.84 -8.22
CA ALA A 337 8.05 -14.18 -9.42
C ALA A 337 7.60 -12.72 -9.48
N VAL A 338 8.30 -11.91 -10.27
CA VAL A 338 7.87 -10.54 -10.60
C VAL A 338 7.55 -10.46 -12.09
N GLU A 339 6.34 -10.03 -12.41
CA GLU A 339 5.84 -9.95 -13.77
C GLU A 339 5.20 -8.60 -14.07
N ASP A 340 4.96 -8.37 -15.36
CA ASP A 340 4.37 -7.16 -15.92
C ASP A 340 3.26 -7.45 -16.92
N VAL A 341 2.40 -6.45 -17.13
CA VAL A 341 1.35 -6.47 -18.15
C VAL A 341 1.24 -5.13 -18.87
N THR A 342 0.86 -5.17 -20.13
CA THR A 342 0.66 -3.97 -20.97
C THR A 342 -0.59 -3.20 -20.54
N ASP A 343 -0.65 -1.91 -20.89
CA ASP A 343 -1.82 -1.06 -20.59
C ASP A 343 -3.16 -1.64 -21.12
N PRO A 344 -3.24 -2.21 -22.35
CA PRO A 344 -4.45 -2.93 -22.77
C PRO A 344 -4.81 -4.12 -21.87
N GLN A 345 -3.82 -4.91 -21.45
CA GLN A 345 -4.06 -6.03 -20.53
C GLN A 345 -4.53 -5.57 -19.16
N ILE A 346 -4.08 -4.40 -18.69
CA ILE A 346 -4.57 -3.76 -17.45
C ILE A 346 -6.06 -3.43 -17.61
N VAL A 347 -6.47 -2.78 -18.70
CA VAL A 347 -7.88 -2.44 -18.96
C VAL A 347 -8.75 -3.70 -19.03
N ASP A 348 -8.29 -4.75 -19.72
CA ASP A 348 -8.99 -6.02 -19.80
C ASP A 348 -9.13 -6.69 -18.42
N ALA A 349 -8.12 -6.59 -17.58
CA ALA A 349 -8.13 -7.13 -16.22
C ALA A 349 -9.07 -6.36 -15.28
N ILE A 350 -9.16 -5.02 -15.41
CA ILE A 350 -10.16 -4.21 -14.69
C ILE A 350 -11.57 -4.68 -15.08
N LYS A 351 -11.84 -4.80 -16.38
CA LYS A 351 -13.14 -5.27 -16.90
C LYS A 351 -13.43 -6.71 -16.47
N LEU A 352 -12.41 -7.56 -16.42
CA LEU A 352 -12.52 -8.94 -15.94
C LEU A 352 -12.95 -8.99 -14.48
N LEU A 353 -12.25 -8.29 -13.60
CA LEU A 353 -12.60 -8.25 -12.19
C LEU A 353 -14.01 -7.67 -11.97
N ALA A 354 -14.36 -6.60 -12.69
CA ALA A 354 -15.69 -5.99 -12.60
C ALA A 354 -16.82 -6.93 -13.06
N ARG A 355 -16.66 -7.63 -14.20
CA ARG A 355 -17.71 -8.51 -14.74
C ARG A 355 -17.84 -9.85 -14.01
N THR A 356 -16.78 -10.30 -13.34
CA THR A 356 -16.76 -11.59 -12.62
C THR A 356 -17.21 -11.42 -11.18
N GLU A 357 -16.70 -10.40 -10.49
CA GLU A 357 -16.89 -10.24 -9.04
C GLU A 357 -17.65 -8.97 -8.65
N GLY A 358 -17.97 -8.08 -9.59
CA GLY A 358 -18.60 -6.80 -9.29
C GLY A 358 -17.65 -5.80 -8.62
N ILE A 359 -16.34 -6.06 -8.63
CA ILE A 359 -15.32 -5.18 -8.05
C ILE A 359 -14.77 -4.28 -9.16
N PHE A 360 -15.05 -2.98 -9.09
CA PHE A 360 -14.47 -2.00 -10.01
C PHE A 360 -13.14 -1.47 -9.46
N ALA A 361 -12.04 -2.05 -9.93
CA ALA A 361 -10.69 -1.71 -9.49
C ALA A 361 -10.06 -0.52 -10.23
N GLU A 362 -9.16 0.19 -9.55
CA GLU A 362 -8.23 1.12 -10.20
C GLU A 362 -7.23 0.35 -11.10
N THR A 363 -6.43 1.07 -11.89
CA THR A 363 -5.38 0.52 -12.77
C THR A 363 -4.37 -0.36 -12.02
N ALA A 364 -4.08 -0.06 -10.75
CA ALA A 364 -3.24 -0.91 -9.92
C ALA A 364 -3.85 -2.30 -9.64
N GLY A 365 -5.18 -2.39 -9.46
CA GLY A 365 -5.88 -3.67 -9.37
C GLY A 365 -5.98 -4.39 -10.72
N GLY A 366 -6.07 -3.63 -11.81
CA GLY A 366 -5.91 -4.18 -13.18
C GLY A 366 -4.54 -4.84 -13.38
N VAL A 367 -3.46 -4.21 -12.90
CA VAL A 367 -2.10 -4.78 -12.94
C VAL A 367 -2.03 -6.11 -12.18
N THR A 368 -2.55 -6.18 -10.96
CA THR A 368 -2.44 -7.41 -10.14
C THR A 368 -3.26 -8.55 -10.71
N VAL A 369 -4.48 -8.29 -11.17
CA VAL A 369 -5.31 -9.31 -11.84
C VAL A 369 -4.70 -9.75 -13.17
N GLY A 370 -4.20 -8.80 -13.98
CA GLY A 370 -3.55 -9.08 -15.25
C GLY A 370 -2.30 -9.95 -15.09
N VAL A 371 -1.44 -9.61 -14.11
CA VAL A 371 -0.25 -10.39 -13.78
C VAL A 371 -0.62 -11.75 -13.20
N THR A 372 -1.68 -11.85 -12.37
CA THR A 372 -2.17 -13.14 -11.86
C THR A 372 -2.50 -14.09 -13.01
N ARG A 373 -3.24 -13.61 -14.01
CA ARG A 373 -3.55 -14.38 -15.23
C ARG A 373 -2.27 -14.83 -15.94
N LYS A 374 -1.31 -13.92 -16.17
CA LYS A 374 -0.03 -14.22 -16.84
C LYS A 374 0.79 -15.27 -16.07
N LEU A 375 0.82 -15.19 -14.75
CA LEU A 375 1.54 -16.14 -13.89
C LEU A 375 0.92 -17.54 -13.92
N ILE A 376 -0.41 -17.64 -14.02
CA ILE A 376 -1.10 -18.93 -14.20
C ILE A 376 -0.80 -19.50 -15.59
N GLU A 377 -0.93 -18.69 -16.64
CA GLU A 377 -0.69 -19.10 -18.03
C GLU A 377 0.75 -19.59 -18.27
N SER A 378 1.72 -18.99 -17.58
CA SER A 378 3.13 -19.39 -17.63
C SER A 378 3.49 -20.55 -16.70
N GLY A 379 2.58 -20.99 -15.83
CA GLY A 379 2.80 -22.04 -14.84
C GLY A 379 3.64 -21.63 -13.64
N ALA A 380 3.92 -20.34 -13.46
CA ALA A 380 4.67 -19.80 -12.32
C ALA A 380 3.82 -19.77 -11.02
N LEU A 381 2.51 -19.54 -11.16
CA LEU A 381 1.54 -19.58 -10.06
C LEU A 381 0.72 -20.87 -10.16
N ASP A 382 0.61 -21.60 -9.04
CA ASP A 382 -0.09 -22.88 -8.99
C ASP A 382 -1.60 -22.66 -8.80
N PRO A 383 -2.46 -23.02 -9.77
CA PRO A 383 -3.90 -22.80 -9.67
C PRO A 383 -4.57 -23.70 -8.62
N SER A 384 -3.91 -24.74 -8.11
CA SER A 384 -4.45 -25.63 -7.07
C SER A 384 -4.28 -25.11 -5.64
N LEU A 385 -3.55 -24.02 -5.46
CA LEU A 385 -3.27 -23.40 -4.17
C LEU A 385 -4.15 -22.17 -3.90
N THR A 386 -4.40 -21.87 -2.62
CA THR A 386 -5.15 -20.68 -2.21
C THR A 386 -4.37 -19.41 -2.52
N THR A 387 -4.94 -18.56 -3.37
CA THR A 387 -4.29 -17.35 -3.88
C THR A 387 -5.04 -16.10 -3.45
N VAL A 388 -4.31 -15.09 -2.97
CA VAL A 388 -4.84 -13.76 -2.63
C VAL A 388 -4.27 -12.70 -3.58
N VAL A 389 -5.15 -11.98 -4.27
CA VAL A 389 -4.80 -10.87 -5.18
C VAL A 389 -5.19 -9.56 -4.51
N LEU A 390 -4.30 -8.58 -4.51
CA LEU A 390 -4.57 -7.28 -3.89
C LEU A 390 -5.21 -6.31 -4.88
N ASN A 391 -6.40 -5.80 -4.55
CA ASN A 391 -6.96 -4.60 -5.18
C ASN A 391 -6.73 -3.40 -4.24
N THR A 392 -5.90 -2.45 -4.65
CA THR A 392 -5.41 -1.38 -3.76
C THR A 392 -6.19 -0.06 -3.84
N GLY A 393 -7.16 0.03 -4.73
CA GLY A 393 -7.89 1.27 -4.99
C GLY A 393 -9.15 1.08 -5.82
N ASP A 394 -10.03 2.06 -5.74
CA ASP A 394 -11.32 2.09 -6.41
C ASP A 394 -11.22 2.60 -7.86
N GLY A 395 -11.97 1.97 -8.78
CA GLY A 395 -11.97 2.29 -10.20
C GLY A 395 -12.50 3.69 -10.55
N LEU A 396 -13.31 4.30 -9.68
CA LEU A 396 -13.80 5.68 -9.86
C LEU A 396 -12.65 6.70 -9.90
N LYS A 397 -11.45 6.33 -9.44
CA LYS A 397 -10.26 7.18 -9.52
C LYS A 397 -9.54 7.15 -10.85
N THR A 398 -9.95 6.27 -11.77
CA THR A 398 -9.31 6.11 -13.09
C THR A 398 -10.34 5.85 -14.19
N LEU A 399 -11.42 6.61 -14.18
CA LEU A 399 -12.47 6.51 -15.20
C LEU A 399 -11.92 6.69 -16.63
N ASP A 400 -10.86 7.48 -16.78
CA ASP A 400 -10.13 7.70 -18.02
C ASP A 400 -9.59 6.39 -18.63
N ALA A 401 -9.07 5.48 -17.80
CA ALA A 401 -8.51 4.20 -18.26
C ALA A 401 -9.58 3.28 -18.88
N VAL A 402 -10.85 3.45 -18.52
CA VAL A 402 -11.98 2.62 -19.00
C VAL A 402 -13.00 3.40 -19.82
N ALA A 403 -12.69 4.64 -20.21
CA ALA A 403 -13.60 5.55 -20.90
C ALA A 403 -14.14 5.02 -22.24
N GLY A 404 -13.51 4.00 -22.83
CA GLY A 404 -14.03 3.27 -23.99
C GLY A 404 -15.26 2.39 -23.70
N THR A 405 -15.73 2.32 -22.44
CA THR A 405 -16.93 1.59 -22.03
C THR A 405 -18.12 2.56 -22.01
N GLY A 406 -19.24 2.22 -22.66
CA GLY A 406 -20.38 3.12 -22.80
C GLY A 406 -21.70 2.41 -23.06
N LEU A 407 -22.70 3.17 -23.51
CA LEU A 407 -24.03 2.64 -23.84
C LEU A 407 -23.94 1.60 -24.97
N THR A 408 -24.50 0.41 -24.75
CA THR A 408 -24.60 -0.64 -25.78
C THR A 408 -25.66 -0.32 -26.83
N ALA A 409 -26.76 0.32 -26.42
CA ALA A 409 -27.84 0.74 -27.32
C ALA A 409 -28.57 1.97 -26.77
N THR A 410 -29.13 2.78 -27.67
CA THR A 410 -30.04 3.88 -27.36
C THR A 410 -31.39 3.59 -28.00
N ILE A 411 -32.39 3.27 -27.19
CA ILE A 411 -33.72 2.89 -27.66
C ILE A 411 -34.78 3.92 -27.24
N ARG A 412 -35.90 3.94 -27.97
CA ARG A 412 -37.10 4.64 -27.52
C ARG A 412 -37.76 3.87 -26.35
N PRO A 413 -38.57 4.53 -25.49
CA PRO A 413 -39.20 3.88 -24.34
C PRO A 413 -40.41 3.03 -24.76
N ASN A 414 -40.20 2.03 -25.62
CA ASN A 414 -41.21 1.07 -26.06
C ASN A 414 -40.60 -0.31 -26.31
N LEU A 415 -41.44 -1.35 -26.24
CA LEU A 415 -41.00 -2.75 -26.37
C LEU A 415 -40.51 -3.10 -27.78
N ASP A 416 -41.01 -2.42 -28.80
CA ASP A 416 -40.62 -2.70 -30.18
C ASP A 416 -39.16 -2.29 -30.42
N SER A 417 -38.77 -1.08 -29.99
CA SER A 417 -37.38 -0.63 -30.03
C SER A 417 -36.44 -1.46 -29.15
N PHE A 418 -36.93 -2.04 -28.05
CA PHE A 418 -36.15 -2.98 -27.23
C PHE A 418 -35.85 -4.29 -27.97
N ARG A 419 -36.87 -4.84 -28.66
CA ARG A 419 -36.71 -6.03 -29.52
C ARG A 419 -35.84 -5.75 -30.74
N GLU A 420 -36.04 -4.62 -31.42
CA GLU A 420 -35.24 -4.18 -32.58
C GLU A 420 -33.76 -4.02 -32.23
N ALA A 421 -33.45 -3.60 -30.99
CA ALA A 421 -32.08 -3.50 -30.48
C ALA A 421 -31.46 -4.86 -30.11
N GLY A 422 -32.19 -5.97 -30.23
CA GLY A 422 -31.69 -7.32 -29.92
C GLY A 422 -31.46 -7.57 -28.43
N LEU A 423 -32.18 -6.86 -27.55
CA LEU A 423 -32.05 -6.95 -26.09
C LEU A 423 -33.10 -7.88 -25.44
N ALA A 424 -33.99 -8.48 -26.24
CA ALA A 424 -35.12 -9.30 -25.80
C ALA A 424 -34.81 -10.78 -25.58
#